data_AF-A0A392NDB7-F1
#
_entry.id   AF-A0A392NDB7-F1
#
_cell.length_a   1.000
_cell.length_b   1.000
_cell.length_c   1.000
_cell.angle_alpha   90.00
_cell.angle_beta   90.00
_cell.angle_gamma   90.00
#
_symmetry.space_group_name_H-M   'P 1'
#
loop_
_entity.id
_entity.type
_entity.pdbx_description
1 polymer ?
#
loop_
_entity_poly.entity_id
_entity_poly.type
_entity_poly.pdbx_seq_one_letter_code
_entity_poly.pdbx_strand_id
1 'polypeptide(L)'
;SPDIYKVYVQEVKNGLIPYKDGPELLLLLLEFSTRSTSLFGEFKPSFLDIYVNAILNAKEKPVKSLIEAFHPLYLQMSHEDFGIIVLPAAVKMLKRNPEIVLESVGILLKSVNLDLSKYAAEILSVVLVQARHADEGRRDVALAIVRSLSQKSSNPDALDTMFNAIKSVIKGMK
;
A
#
# COMPACT_ATOMS: atom_id res chain seq x y z
N SER A 1 23.52 4.69 18.19
CA SER A 1 23.42 6.16 18.32
C SER A 1 22.38 6.68 17.34
N PRO A 2 21.49 7.62 17.70
CA PRO A 2 20.54 8.25 16.79
C PRO A 2 21.19 8.87 15.53
N ASP A 3 22.41 9.39 15.65
CA ASP A 3 23.14 9.98 14.53
C ASP A 3 23.51 8.94 13.47
N ILE A 4 23.93 7.75 13.91
CA ILE A 4 24.25 6.64 13.01
C ILE A 4 23.00 6.14 12.29
N TYR A 5 21.87 6.07 13.01
CA TYR A 5 20.58 5.68 12.42
C TYR A 5 20.15 6.65 11.31
N LYS A 6 20.27 7.95 11.56
CA LYS A 6 19.99 9.00 10.57
C LYS A 6 20.82 8.82 9.30
N VAL A 7 22.11 8.54 9.44
CA VAL A 7 23.01 8.29 8.30
C VAL A 7 22.49 7.12 7.46
N TYR A 8 22.19 5.98 8.08
CA TYR A 8 21.69 4.81 7.35
C TYR A 8 20.36 5.06 6.63
N VAL A 9 19.41 5.77 7.25
CA VAL A 9 18.15 6.11 6.58
C VAL A 9 18.40 7.00 5.35
N GLN A 10 19.32 7.96 5.45
CA GLN A 10 19.67 8.81 4.31
C GLN A 10 20.41 8.03 3.22
N GLU A 11 21.33 7.12 3.57
CA GLU A 11 22.04 6.30 2.60
C GLU A 11 21.10 5.36 1.83
N VAL A 12 20.12 4.74 2.52
CA VAL A 12 19.06 3.95 1.87
C VAL A 12 18.20 4.84 0.98
N LYS A 13 17.76 6.01 1.47
CA LYS A 13 16.94 6.95 0.70
C LYS A 13 17.63 7.43 -0.57
N ASN A 14 18.91 7.76 -0.48
CA ASN A 14 19.72 8.24 -1.59
C ASN A 14 20.16 7.13 -2.55
N GLY A 15 19.80 5.87 -2.27
CA GLY A 15 20.17 4.72 -3.09
C GLY A 15 21.65 4.34 -2.99
N LEU A 16 22.37 4.84 -1.99
CA LEU A 16 23.76 4.49 -1.73
C LEU A 16 23.87 3.08 -1.14
N ILE A 17 22.87 2.67 -0.35
CA ILE A 17 22.70 1.27 0.07
C ILE A 17 21.57 0.64 -0.76
N PRO A 18 21.84 -0.42 -1.53
CA PRO A 18 20.81 -1.14 -2.25
C PRO A 18 19.87 -1.83 -1.26
N TYR A 19 18.58 -1.55 -1.38
CA TYR A 19 17.54 -2.14 -0.52
C TYR A 19 16.51 -2.97 -1.29
N LYS A 20 16.54 -2.94 -2.63
CA LYS A 20 15.57 -3.66 -3.48
C LYS A 20 15.83 -5.16 -3.52
N ASP A 21 17.11 -5.55 -3.55
CA ASP A 21 17.56 -6.95 -3.62
C ASP A 21 17.93 -7.54 -2.25
N GLY A 22 17.92 -6.71 -1.20
CA GLY A 22 18.22 -7.06 0.18
C GLY A 22 17.45 -6.16 1.15
N PRO A 23 16.14 -6.41 1.35
CA PRO A 23 15.26 -5.53 2.10
C PRO A 23 15.41 -5.63 3.63
N GLU A 24 16.31 -6.49 4.12
CA GLU A 24 16.50 -6.76 5.55
C GLU A 24 16.97 -5.53 6.32
N LEU A 25 17.87 -4.73 5.73
CA LEU A 25 18.31 -3.48 6.36
C LEU A 25 17.15 -2.48 6.44
N LEU A 26 16.34 -2.37 5.38
CA LEU A 26 15.18 -1.48 5.37
C LEU A 26 14.17 -1.90 6.45
N LEU A 27 13.88 -3.20 6.55
CA LEU A 27 13.03 -3.76 7.60
C LEU A 27 13.60 -3.44 8.99
N LEU A 28 14.89 -3.69 9.22
CA LEU A 28 15.55 -3.42 10.50
C LEU A 28 15.46 -1.94 10.90
N LEU A 29 15.67 -1.03 9.95
CA LEU A 29 15.57 0.42 10.20
C LEU A 29 14.12 0.80 10.57
N LEU A 30 13.15 0.29 9.81
CA LEU A 30 11.73 0.50 10.10
C LEU A 30 11.35 -0.03 11.48
N GLU A 31 11.66 -1.29 11.79
CA GLU A 31 11.40 -1.90 13.10
C GLU A 31 12.07 -1.12 14.24
N PHE A 32 13.34 -0.73 14.07
CA PHE A 32 14.05 0.06 15.06
C PHE A 32 13.36 1.40 15.33
N SER A 33 12.95 2.12 14.28
CA SER A 33 12.26 3.40 14.47
C SER A 33 10.93 3.26 15.19
N THR A 34 10.17 2.19 14.95
CA THR A 34 8.89 1.97 15.65
C THR A 34 9.01 1.77 17.16
N ARG A 35 10.21 1.53 17.69
CA ARG A 35 10.46 1.47 19.15
C ARG A 35 10.39 2.83 19.83
N SER A 36 10.38 3.93 19.08
CA SER A 36 10.29 5.29 19.59
C SER A 36 9.39 6.14 18.70
N THR A 37 8.28 6.65 19.25
CA THR A 37 7.33 7.49 18.51
C THR A 37 7.98 8.74 17.93
N SER A 38 8.92 9.36 18.65
CA SER A 38 9.64 10.54 18.16
C SER A 38 10.54 10.20 16.98
N LEU A 39 11.28 9.09 17.08
CA LEU A 39 12.18 8.64 16.02
C LEU A 39 11.39 8.21 14.78
N PHE A 40 10.32 7.44 14.95
CA PHE A 40 9.44 7.09 13.85
C PHE A 40 8.85 8.34 13.19
N GLY A 41 8.33 9.28 13.98
CA GLY A 41 7.79 10.53 13.47
C GLY A 41 8.78 11.35 12.63
N GLU A 42 10.04 11.44 13.08
CA GLU A 42 11.11 12.14 12.35
C GLU A 42 11.39 11.51 10.97
N PHE A 43 11.45 10.17 10.90
CA PHE A 43 11.90 9.47 9.70
C PHE A 43 10.76 8.94 8.81
N LYS A 44 9.52 8.90 9.28
CA LYS A 44 8.33 8.44 8.53
C LYS A 44 8.20 9.08 7.14
N PRO A 45 8.43 10.41 6.96
CA PRO A 45 8.37 11.01 5.62
C PRO A 45 9.39 10.40 4.65
N SER A 46 10.58 10.02 5.13
CA SER A 46 11.60 9.36 4.30
C SER A 46 11.17 7.95 3.93
N PHE A 47 10.59 7.19 4.86
CA PHE A 47 10.07 5.85 4.56
C PHE A 47 8.87 5.85 3.62
N LEU A 48 7.99 6.85 3.71
CA LEU A 48 6.89 7.03 2.76
C LEU A 48 7.42 7.33 1.35
N ASP A 49 8.43 8.19 1.22
CA ASP A 49 9.07 8.48 -0.07
C ASP A 49 9.74 7.23 -0.66
N ILE A 50 10.50 6.47 0.14
CA ILE A 50 11.08 5.20 -0.29
C ILE A 50 9.97 4.22 -0.72
N TYR A 51 8.89 4.08 0.06
CA TYR A 51 7.77 3.20 -0.25
C TYR A 51 7.11 3.56 -1.60
N VAL A 52 6.79 4.84 -1.79
CA VAL A 52 6.17 5.32 -3.03
C VAL A 52 7.08 5.03 -4.23
N ASN A 53 8.39 5.29 -4.11
CA ASN A 53 9.32 5.09 -5.23
C ASN A 53 9.67 3.63 -5.51
N ALA A 54 9.81 2.81 -4.46
CA ALA A 54 10.25 1.43 -4.57
C ALA A 54 9.11 0.45 -4.86
N ILE A 55 7.91 0.74 -4.36
CA ILE A 55 6.76 -0.16 -4.47
C ILE A 55 5.72 0.36 -5.44
N LEU A 56 5.21 1.58 -5.22
CA LEU A 56 4.08 2.08 -6.02
C LEU A 56 4.51 2.52 -7.42
N ASN A 57 5.63 3.24 -7.52
CA ASN A 57 6.21 3.73 -8.78
C ASN A 57 7.22 2.75 -9.39
N ALA A 58 7.22 1.49 -8.96
CA ALA A 58 8.15 0.49 -9.47
C ALA A 58 7.97 0.30 -10.99
N LYS A 59 9.09 0.10 -11.70
CA LYS A 59 9.09 -0.20 -13.14
C LYS A 59 8.86 -1.69 -13.41
N GLU A 60 9.10 -2.52 -12.41
CA GLU A 60 8.96 -3.96 -12.42
C GLU A 60 8.25 -4.38 -11.14
N LYS A 61 7.64 -5.57 -11.14
CA LYS A 61 6.91 -6.08 -9.98
C LYS A 61 7.87 -6.22 -8.78
N PRO A 62 7.64 -5.52 -7.67
CA PRO A 62 8.49 -5.64 -6.49
C PRO A 62 8.48 -7.07 -5.95
N VAL A 63 9.64 -7.54 -5.49
CA VAL A 63 9.72 -8.84 -4.81
C VAL A 63 8.96 -8.80 -3.48
N LYS A 64 8.33 -9.91 -3.13
CA LYS A 64 7.44 -9.98 -1.96
C LYS A 64 8.14 -9.58 -0.65
N SER A 65 9.39 -9.98 -0.45
CA SER A 65 10.19 -9.62 0.73
C SER A 65 10.36 -8.10 0.88
N LEU A 66 10.51 -7.37 -0.23
CA LEU A 66 10.59 -5.91 -0.22
C LEU A 66 9.26 -5.27 0.16
N ILE A 67 8.13 -5.81 -0.32
CA ILE A 67 6.80 -5.33 0.07
C ILE A 67 6.58 -5.56 1.58
N GLU A 68 6.92 -6.75 2.07
CA GLU A 68 6.76 -7.13 3.47
C GLU A 68 7.67 -6.34 4.41
N ALA A 69 8.85 -5.89 3.95
CA ALA A 69 9.72 -5.03 4.74
C ALA A 69 9.07 -3.70 5.18
N PHE A 70 8.05 -3.23 4.45
CA PHE A 70 7.27 -2.04 4.81
C PHE A 70 6.13 -2.32 5.81
N HIS A 71 5.96 -3.54 6.29
CA HIS A 71 4.89 -3.86 7.23
C HIS A 71 4.86 -2.95 8.48
N PRO A 72 6.01 -2.61 9.12
CA PRO A 72 6.00 -1.66 10.24
C PRO A 72 5.47 -0.27 9.86
N LEU A 73 5.74 0.20 8.63
CA LEU A 73 5.20 1.45 8.11
C LEU A 73 3.67 1.36 7.92
N TYR A 74 3.16 0.24 7.40
CA TYR A 74 1.72 0.05 7.18
C TYR A 74 0.94 0.10 8.49
N LEU A 75 1.45 -0.52 9.55
CA LEU A 75 0.81 -0.56 10.86
C LEU A 75 0.73 0.81 11.54
N GLN A 76 1.67 1.71 11.24
CA GLN A 76 1.79 3.04 11.86
C GLN A 76 1.31 4.17 10.94
N MET A 77 0.75 3.84 9.78
CA MET A 77 0.28 4.82 8.79
C MET A 77 -0.94 5.57 9.30
N SER A 78 -0.91 6.90 9.24
CA SER A 78 -2.07 7.72 9.60
C SER A 78 -3.03 7.87 8.41
N HIS A 79 -4.25 8.35 8.69
CA HIS A 79 -5.18 8.74 7.64
C HIS A 79 -4.65 9.85 6.72
N GLU A 80 -3.80 10.72 7.24
CA GLU A 80 -3.19 11.80 6.45
C GLU A 80 -2.13 11.23 5.51
N ASP A 81 -1.23 10.37 6.02
CA ASP A 81 -0.23 9.67 5.22
C ASP A 81 -0.92 8.87 4.10
N PHE A 82 -1.96 8.11 4.46
CA PHE A 82 -2.68 7.27 3.52
C PHE A 82 -3.43 8.11 2.47
N GLY A 83 -4.22 9.09 2.92
CA GLY A 83 -5.11 9.85 2.04
C GLY A 83 -4.39 10.84 1.12
N ILE A 84 -3.31 11.47 1.59
CA ILE A 84 -2.62 12.53 0.85
C ILE A 84 -1.50 11.96 -0.04
N ILE A 85 -0.81 10.90 0.41
CA ILE A 85 0.40 10.40 -0.26
C ILE A 85 0.14 9.05 -0.91
N VAL A 86 -0.28 8.06 -0.13
CA VAL A 86 -0.28 6.65 -0.57
C VAL A 86 -1.43 6.34 -1.52
N LEU A 87 -2.65 6.74 -1.19
CA LEU A 87 -3.83 6.46 -1.99
C LEU A 87 -3.75 7.09 -3.39
N PRO A 88 -3.39 8.38 -3.55
CA PRO A 88 -3.24 8.98 -4.88
C PRO A 88 -2.18 8.27 -5.73
N ALA A 89 -1.06 7.87 -5.14
CA ALA A 89 -0.01 7.12 -5.83
C ALA A 89 -0.49 5.71 -6.24
N ALA A 90 -1.14 4.98 -5.32
CA ALA A 90 -1.69 3.65 -5.58
C ALA A 90 -2.75 3.67 -6.68
N VAL A 91 -3.74 4.57 -6.59
CA VAL A 91 -4.82 4.72 -7.59
C VAL A 91 -4.25 5.09 -8.96
N LYS A 92 -3.28 6.02 -9.01
CA LYS A 92 -2.60 6.40 -10.25
C LYS A 92 -1.92 5.19 -10.89
N MET A 93 -1.22 4.37 -10.11
CA MET A 93 -0.46 3.25 -10.63
C MET A 93 -1.34 2.03 -10.96
N LEU A 94 -2.43 1.80 -10.22
CA LEU A 94 -3.45 0.80 -10.57
C LEU A 94 -4.13 1.11 -11.90
N LYS A 95 -4.31 2.40 -12.24
CA LYS A 95 -4.85 2.82 -13.55
C LYS A 95 -3.84 2.62 -14.69
N ARG A 96 -2.54 2.82 -14.41
CA ARG A 96 -1.50 2.82 -15.45
C ARG A 96 -0.93 1.43 -15.70
N ASN A 97 -0.46 0.77 -14.63
CA ASN A 97 0.29 -0.48 -14.68
C ASN A 97 -0.22 -1.45 -13.58
N PRO A 98 -1.51 -1.88 -13.62
CA PRO A 98 -2.11 -2.71 -12.58
C PRO A 98 -1.32 -4.01 -12.35
N GLU A 99 -0.73 -4.60 -13.39
CA GLU A 99 0.05 -5.83 -13.30
C GLU A 99 1.30 -5.75 -12.41
N ILE A 100 1.85 -4.55 -12.25
CA ILE A 100 3.01 -4.31 -11.40
C ILE A 100 2.59 -4.10 -9.95
N VAL A 101 1.52 -3.32 -9.72
CA VAL A 101 1.24 -2.74 -8.41
C VAL A 101 0.10 -3.41 -7.66
N LEU A 102 -0.74 -4.22 -8.33
CA LEU A 102 -1.96 -4.78 -7.74
C LEU A 102 -1.70 -5.63 -6.49
N GLU A 103 -0.68 -6.51 -6.52
CA GLU A 103 -0.32 -7.32 -5.35
C GLU A 103 0.17 -6.46 -4.18
N SER A 104 1.01 -5.47 -4.46
CA SER A 104 1.54 -4.53 -3.46
C SER A 104 0.42 -3.75 -2.77
N VAL A 105 -0.59 -3.30 -3.53
CA VAL A 105 -1.77 -2.62 -2.97
C VAL A 105 -2.60 -3.60 -2.14
N GLY A 106 -2.77 -4.84 -2.58
CA GLY A 106 -3.44 -5.88 -1.77
C GLY A 106 -2.80 -6.08 -0.42
N ILE A 107 -1.46 -6.19 -0.37
CA ILE A 107 -0.71 -6.36 0.87
C ILE A 107 -0.82 -5.11 1.75
N LEU A 108 -0.69 -3.91 1.18
CA LEU A 108 -0.89 -2.64 1.88
C LEU A 108 -2.27 -2.58 2.56
N LEU A 109 -3.34 -2.75 1.78
CA LEU A 109 -4.71 -2.61 2.28
C LEU A 109 -5.06 -3.67 3.31
N LYS A 110 -4.51 -4.89 3.19
CA LYS A 110 -4.64 -5.91 4.23
C LYS A 110 -3.92 -5.54 5.52
N SER A 111 -2.79 -4.84 5.42
CA SER A 111 -1.88 -4.59 6.56
C SER A 111 -2.20 -3.32 7.35
N VAL A 112 -2.70 -2.26 6.71
CA VAL A 112 -2.90 -0.96 7.38
C VAL A 112 -3.88 -1.05 8.54
N ASN A 113 -3.60 -0.37 9.65
CA ASN A 113 -4.50 -0.29 10.80
C ASN A 113 -5.43 0.94 10.70
N LEU A 114 -6.13 1.06 9.58
CA LEU A 114 -7.01 2.19 9.27
C LEU A 114 -8.42 1.70 8.93
N ASP A 115 -9.41 2.48 9.33
CA ASP A 115 -10.75 2.33 8.76
C ASP A 115 -10.75 2.85 7.32
N LEU A 116 -11.06 1.98 6.37
CA LEU A 116 -10.96 2.28 4.94
C LEU A 116 -12.27 2.80 4.32
N SER A 117 -13.31 3.02 5.13
CA SER A 117 -14.65 3.36 4.65
C SER A 117 -14.65 4.57 3.72
N LYS A 118 -13.94 5.64 4.11
CA LYS A 118 -13.88 6.90 3.32
C LYS A 118 -13.09 6.79 2.02
N TYR A 119 -12.30 5.73 1.85
CA TYR A 119 -11.51 5.48 0.65
C TYR A 119 -12.12 4.41 -0.26
N ALA A 120 -13.19 3.74 0.20
CA ALA A 120 -13.70 2.54 -0.43
C ALA A 120 -14.17 2.76 -1.87
N ALA A 121 -14.91 3.83 -2.12
CA ALA A 121 -15.41 4.15 -3.47
C ALA A 121 -14.26 4.39 -4.46
N GLU A 122 -13.23 5.14 -4.05
CA GLU A 122 -12.07 5.45 -4.89
C GLU A 122 -11.26 4.17 -5.21
N ILE A 123 -10.99 3.35 -4.20
CA ILE A 123 -10.25 2.07 -4.37
C ILE A 123 -11.06 1.11 -5.27
N LEU A 124 -12.35 0.95 -5.03
CA LEU A 124 -13.19 0.06 -5.84
C LEU A 124 -13.26 0.49 -7.30
N SER A 125 -13.26 1.81 -7.58
CA SER A 125 -13.34 2.33 -8.95
C SER A 125 -12.21 1.81 -9.87
N VAL A 126 -11.05 1.48 -9.31
CA VAL A 126 -9.90 0.96 -10.06
C VAL A 126 -9.72 -0.56 -9.90
N VAL A 127 -10.08 -1.12 -8.74
CA VAL A 127 -9.91 -2.55 -8.45
C VAL A 127 -10.95 -3.41 -9.15
N LEU A 128 -12.21 -2.94 -9.23
CA LEU A 128 -13.29 -3.72 -9.85
C LEU A 128 -13.07 -3.99 -11.35
N VAL A 129 -12.32 -3.11 -12.04
CA VAL A 129 -11.88 -3.34 -13.42
C VAL A 129 -10.98 -4.58 -13.49
N GLN A 130 -10.11 -4.77 -12.50
CA GLN A 130 -9.20 -5.93 -12.43
C GLN A 130 -9.94 -7.22 -12.03
N ALA A 131 -11.00 -7.12 -11.23
CA ALA A 131 -11.83 -8.28 -10.84
C ALA A 131 -12.56 -8.94 -12.03
N ARG A 132 -12.65 -8.25 -13.18
CA ARG A 132 -13.24 -8.76 -14.43
C ARG A 132 -12.19 -9.15 -15.48
N HIS A 133 -10.91 -9.11 -15.13
CA HIS A 133 -9.83 -9.33 -16.08
C HIS A 133 -9.81 -10.77 -16.59
N ALA A 134 -9.30 -11.02 -17.80
CA ALA A 134 -9.21 -12.36 -18.38
C ALA A 134 -8.23 -13.28 -17.63
N ASP A 135 -7.13 -12.69 -17.13
CA ASP A 135 -6.15 -13.34 -16.25
C ASP A 135 -6.75 -13.67 -14.87
N GLU A 136 -6.72 -14.95 -14.49
CA GLU A 136 -7.27 -15.44 -13.22
C GLU A 136 -6.53 -14.92 -12.00
N GLY A 137 -5.19 -14.90 -12.04
CA GLY A 137 -4.38 -14.40 -10.92
C GLY A 137 -4.68 -12.93 -10.61
N ARG A 138 -4.88 -12.09 -11.62
CA ARG A 138 -5.32 -10.69 -11.42
C ARG A 138 -6.70 -10.60 -10.80
N ARG A 139 -7.65 -11.45 -11.22
CA ARG A 139 -8.98 -11.48 -10.60
C ARG A 139 -8.88 -11.87 -9.12
N ASP A 140 -8.10 -12.89 -8.79
CA ASP A 140 -7.96 -13.36 -7.40
C ASP A 140 -7.39 -12.28 -6.48
N VAL A 141 -6.33 -11.58 -6.92
CA VAL A 141 -5.75 -10.47 -6.16
C VAL A 141 -6.75 -9.32 -6.02
N ALA A 142 -7.48 -8.98 -7.09
CA ALA A 142 -8.50 -7.93 -7.03
C ALA A 142 -9.64 -8.28 -6.05
N LEU A 143 -10.11 -9.53 -6.06
CA LEU A 143 -11.13 -10.00 -5.12
C LEU A 143 -10.62 -10.03 -3.68
N ALA A 144 -9.33 -10.36 -3.47
CA ALA A 144 -8.70 -10.27 -2.16
C ALA A 144 -8.60 -8.82 -1.64
N ILE A 145 -8.38 -7.85 -2.54
CA ILE A 145 -8.45 -6.42 -2.20
C ILE A 145 -9.87 -6.04 -1.79
N VAL A 146 -10.88 -6.42 -2.59
CA VAL A 146 -12.29 -6.14 -2.27
C VAL A 146 -12.64 -6.68 -0.89
N ARG A 147 -12.25 -7.92 -0.59
CA ARG A 147 -12.43 -8.54 0.73
C ARG A 147 -11.77 -7.74 1.84
N SER A 148 -10.50 -7.37 1.66
CA SER A 148 -9.73 -6.61 2.67
C SER A 148 -10.37 -5.25 2.93
N LEU A 149 -10.84 -4.58 1.88
CA LEU A 149 -11.53 -3.30 1.96
C LEU A 149 -12.85 -3.42 2.74
N SER A 150 -13.66 -4.45 2.47
CA SER A 150 -14.92 -4.69 3.19
C SER A 150 -14.65 -4.98 4.66
N GLN A 151 -13.61 -5.78 4.97
CA GLN A 151 -13.27 -6.14 6.35
C GLN A 151 -12.70 -4.96 7.17
N LYS A 152 -12.15 -3.95 6.50
CA LYS A 152 -11.59 -2.75 7.13
C LYS A 152 -12.50 -1.52 7.03
N SER A 153 -13.73 -1.68 6.56
CA SER A 153 -14.70 -0.59 6.51
C SER A 153 -15.78 -0.83 7.56
N SER A 154 -15.94 0.08 8.51
CA SER A 154 -16.97 0.00 9.56
C SER A 154 -18.20 0.86 9.28
N ASN A 155 -18.14 1.81 8.34
CA ASN A 155 -19.27 2.69 8.03
C ASN A 155 -20.31 1.96 7.15
N PRO A 156 -21.58 1.84 7.58
CA PRO A 156 -22.65 1.20 6.80
C PRO A 156 -22.87 1.82 5.41
N ASP A 157 -22.82 3.15 5.29
CA ASP A 157 -23.03 3.84 4.00
C ASP A 157 -21.92 3.50 3.00
N ALA A 158 -20.69 3.33 3.50
CA ALA A 158 -19.59 2.87 2.68
C ALA A 158 -19.81 1.41 2.24
N LEU A 159 -20.25 0.54 3.14
CA LEU A 159 -20.56 -0.86 2.81
C LEU A 159 -21.70 -0.98 1.77
N ASP A 160 -22.74 -0.16 1.88
CA ASP A 160 -23.82 -0.10 0.89
C ASP A 160 -23.31 0.40 -0.47
N THR A 161 -22.46 1.42 -0.47
CA THR A 161 -21.80 1.92 -1.68
C THR A 161 -20.97 0.82 -2.33
N MET A 162 -20.17 0.09 -1.54
CA MET A 162 -19.35 -1.03 -2.02
C MET A 162 -20.21 -2.15 -2.61
N PHE A 163 -21.26 -2.55 -1.89
CA PHE A 163 -22.18 -3.60 -2.33
C PHE A 163 -22.84 -3.25 -3.66
N ASN A 164 -23.32 -2.00 -3.81
CA ASN A 164 -23.92 -1.53 -5.04
C ASN A 164 -22.91 -1.52 -6.21
N ALA A 165 -21.67 -1.09 -5.98
CA ALA A 165 -20.62 -1.13 -6.99
C ALA A 165 -20.30 -2.58 -7.44
N ILE A 166 -20.16 -3.51 -6.50
CA ILE A 166 -19.92 -4.93 -6.79
C ILE A 166 -21.11 -5.54 -7.56
N LYS A 167 -22.34 -5.25 -7.12
CA LYS A 167 -23.57 -5.74 -7.76
C LYS A 167 -23.69 -5.28 -9.20
N SER A 168 -23.35 -4.02 -9.50
CA SER A 168 -23.33 -3.50 -10.88
C SER A 168 -22.37 -4.27 -11.77
N VAL A 169 -21.17 -4.57 -11.26
CA VAL A 169 -20.17 -5.38 -11.97
C VAL A 169 -20.68 -6.79 -12.27
N ILE A 170 -21.26 -7.47 -11.28
CA ILE A 170 -21.81 -8.84 -11.46
C ILE A 170 -22.93 -8.86 -12.50
N LYS A 171 -23.76 -7.81 -12.53
CA LYS A 171 -24.85 -7.67 -13.52
C LYS A 171 -24.35 -7.27 -14.92
N GLY A 172 -23.05 -7.06 -15.10
CA GLY A 172 -22.48 -6.59 -16.36
C GLY A 172 -22.78 -5.13 -16.70
N MET A 173 -23.27 -4.35 -15.73
CA MET A 173 -23.46 -2.91 -15.90
C MET A 173 -22.09 -2.20 -15.85
N LYS A 174 -21.89 -1.25 -16.75
CA LYS A 174 -20.63 -0.49 -16.91
C LYS A 174 -20.36 0.40 -15.70
#